data_AF-A0AAE4HLX6-F1
#
_entry.id   AF-A0AAE4HLX6-F1
#
_cell.length_a   1.000
_cell.length_b   1.000
_cell.length_c   1.000
_cell.angle_alpha   90.00
_cell.angle_beta   90.00
_cell.angle_gamma   90.00
#
_symmetry.space_group_name_H-M   'P 1'
#
loop_
_entity.id
_entity.type
_entity.pdbx_description
1 polymer ?
#
loop_
_entity_poly.entity_id
_entity_poly.type
_entity_poly.pdbx_seq_one_letter_code
_entity_poly.pdbx_strand_id
1 'polypeptide(L)'
;MADGSAAETVLQSAIYQYVTVLLSLLTNYTLLLTKKPQAMEATYQRGLAFCETFDLSRLHPVIMLNFLAACLTTFAVQGNSARLLCALTRYVSLLEKTEDPYLLHGDAYFDQIESWIDELELGNQMPRSSNMVKKQLTGLILESPLLQPFKDQQSFTELFQRLQAVAAHTADDTHGKEETR
;
A
#
# COMPACT_ATOMS: atom_id res chain seq x y z
N MET A 1 12.03 -28.20 -25.75
CA MET A 1 11.04 -27.20 -25.29
C MET A 1 11.35 -26.76 -23.86
N ALA A 2 12.59 -26.29 -23.60
CA ALA A 2 13.03 -25.86 -22.26
C ALA A 2 13.43 -24.36 -22.22
N ASP A 3 13.58 -23.71 -23.38
CA ASP A 3 14.05 -22.31 -23.49
C ASP A 3 12.94 -21.26 -23.30
N GLY A 4 11.67 -21.62 -23.55
CA GLY A 4 10.54 -20.67 -23.47
C GLY A 4 10.17 -20.27 -22.05
N SER A 5 10.18 -21.23 -21.12
CA SER A 5 9.81 -21.01 -19.71
C SER A 5 10.84 -20.17 -18.95
N ALA A 6 12.14 -20.33 -19.22
CA ALA A 6 13.17 -19.51 -18.58
C ALA A 6 13.12 -18.04 -19.04
N ALA A 7 12.91 -17.80 -20.33
CA ALA A 7 12.76 -16.43 -20.85
C ALA A 7 11.50 -15.74 -20.30
N GLU A 8 10.41 -16.50 -20.16
CA GLU A 8 9.16 -16.02 -19.57
C GLU A 8 9.32 -15.65 -18.08
N THR A 9 9.92 -16.52 -17.27
CA THR A 9 10.25 -16.21 -15.87
C THR A 9 11.09 -14.93 -15.76
N VAL A 10 12.13 -14.78 -16.59
CA VAL A 10 12.98 -13.58 -16.59
C VAL A 10 12.18 -12.33 -16.91
N LEU A 11 11.33 -12.36 -17.94
CA LEU A 11 10.52 -11.21 -18.34
C LEU A 11 9.44 -10.88 -17.32
N GLN A 12 8.69 -11.87 -16.82
CA GLN A 12 7.66 -11.65 -15.81
C GLN A 12 8.26 -11.08 -14.52
N SER A 13 9.38 -11.63 -14.05
CA SER A 13 10.11 -11.13 -12.87
C SER A 13 10.58 -9.69 -13.08
N ALA A 14 11.14 -9.38 -14.25
CA ALA A 14 11.56 -8.02 -14.57
C ALA A 14 10.37 -7.05 -14.63
N ILE A 15 9.25 -7.44 -15.25
CA ILE A 15 8.04 -6.62 -15.29
C ILE A 15 7.54 -6.36 -13.87
N TYR A 16 7.43 -7.39 -13.02
CA TYR A 16 6.98 -7.26 -11.63
C TYR A 16 7.86 -6.29 -10.83
N GLN A 17 9.18 -6.40 -10.99
CA GLN A 17 10.15 -5.46 -10.39
C GLN A 17 9.95 -4.03 -10.92
N TYR A 18 9.88 -3.84 -12.23
CA TYR A 18 9.71 -2.50 -12.82
C TYR A 18 8.38 -1.86 -12.46
N VAL A 19 7.32 -2.67 -12.29
CA VAL A 19 6.03 -2.20 -11.80
C VAL A 19 6.15 -1.65 -10.38
N THR A 20 6.83 -2.39 -9.51
CA THR A 20 7.14 -1.99 -8.14
C THR A 20 7.99 -0.72 -8.09
N VAL A 21 9.04 -0.64 -8.93
CA VAL A 21 9.91 0.54 -9.03
C VAL A 21 9.13 1.76 -9.51
N LEU A 22 8.29 1.62 -10.54
CA LEU A 22 7.51 2.73 -11.07
C LEU A 22 6.55 3.30 -10.04
N LEU A 23 5.83 2.44 -9.30
CA LEU A 23 4.94 2.92 -8.25
C LEU A 23 5.71 3.59 -7.10
N SER A 24 6.89 3.10 -6.76
CA SER A 24 7.79 3.75 -5.79
C SER A 24 8.23 5.14 -6.26
N LEU A 25 8.55 5.29 -7.55
CA LEU A 25 8.87 6.59 -8.14
C LEU A 25 7.67 7.55 -8.10
N LEU A 26 6.46 7.08 -8.42
CA LEU A 26 5.23 7.88 -8.32
C LEU A 26 4.94 8.30 -6.88
N THR A 27 5.19 7.42 -5.91
CA THR A 27 5.06 7.70 -4.47
C THR A 27 5.99 8.83 -4.05
N ASN A 28 7.27 8.75 -4.41
CA ASN A 28 8.24 9.79 -4.07
C ASN A 28 7.96 11.10 -4.81
N TYR A 29 7.56 11.02 -6.09
CA TYR A 29 7.21 12.19 -6.88
C TYR A 29 6.02 12.95 -6.30
N THR A 30 5.00 12.24 -5.81
CA THR A 30 3.82 12.80 -5.16
C THR A 30 4.17 13.80 -4.04
N LEU A 31 5.19 13.50 -3.24
CA LEU A 31 5.62 14.35 -2.13
C LEU A 31 6.26 15.67 -2.58
N LEU A 32 6.72 15.75 -3.84
CA LEU A 32 7.28 16.96 -4.44
C LEU A 32 6.21 17.89 -5.04
N LEU A 33 4.93 17.48 -5.05
CA LEU A 33 3.85 18.17 -5.75
C LEU A 33 2.97 19.04 -4.85
N THR A 34 3.40 19.34 -3.62
CA THR A 34 2.64 20.14 -2.64
C THR A 34 2.18 21.51 -3.17
N LYS A 35 2.92 22.12 -4.11
CA LYS A 35 2.55 23.40 -4.76
C LYS A 35 2.11 23.24 -6.22
N LYS A 36 1.83 22.02 -6.68
CA LYS A 36 1.52 21.69 -8.08
C LYS A 36 0.22 20.85 -8.18
N PRO A 37 -0.95 21.41 -7.86
CA PRO A 37 -2.20 20.65 -7.74
C PRO A 37 -2.59 19.91 -9.02
N GLN A 38 -2.37 20.48 -10.21
CA GLN A 38 -2.67 19.82 -11.48
C GLN A 38 -1.77 18.60 -11.73
N ALA A 39 -0.46 18.72 -11.46
CA ALA A 39 0.46 17.60 -11.60
C ALA A 39 0.18 16.54 -10.53
N MET A 40 -0.19 16.94 -9.32
CA MET A 40 -0.60 16.03 -8.25
C MET A 40 -1.82 15.21 -8.65
N GLU A 41 -2.84 15.87 -9.19
CA GLU A 41 -4.04 15.22 -9.70
C GLU A 41 -3.72 14.21 -10.81
N ALA A 42 -2.91 14.60 -11.79
CA ALA A 42 -2.49 13.71 -12.86
C ALA A 42 -1.68 12.50 -12.33
N THR A 43 -0.82 12.71 -11.34
CA THR A 43 -0.02 11.65 -10.69
C THR A 43 -0.92 10.68 -9.94
N TYR A 44 -1.91 11.20 -9.21
CA TYR A 44 -2.88 10.39 -8.49
C TYR A 44 -3.70 9.51 -9.45
N GLN A 45 -4.27 10.09 -10.51
CA GLN A 45 -5.06 9.32 -11.49
C GLN A 45 -4.22 8.27 -12.22
N ARG A 46 -3.00 8.63 -12.66
CA ARG A 46 -2.10 7.70 -13.34
C ARG A 46 -1.65 6.57 -12.41
N GLY A 47 -1.33 6.88 -11.16
CA GLY A 47 -0.97 5.87 -10.18
C GLY A 47 -2.12 4.92 -9.86
N LEU A 48 -3.35 5.43 -9.73
CA LEU A 48 -4.52 4.56 -9.51
C LEU A 48 -4.78 3.65 -10.71
N ALA A 49 -4.81 4.19 -11.93
CA ALA A 49 -5.00 3.39 -13.14
C ALA A 49 -3.89 2.35 -13.31
N PHE A 50 -2.66 2.70 -12.95
CA PHE A 50 -1.52 1.79 -12.96
C PHE A 50 -1.68 0.65 -11.95
N CYS A 51 -2.06 0.97 -10.70
CA CYS A 51 -2.34 -0.05 -9.68
C CYS A 51 -3.48 -0.99 -10.10
N GLU A 52 -4.53 -0.47 -10.73
CA GLU A 52 -5.66 -1.26 -11.23
C GLU A 52 -5.23 -2.17 -12.40
N THR A 53 -4.41 -1.66 -13.32
CA THR A 53 -3.93 -2.42 -14.49
C THR A 53 -3.13 -3.67 -14.10
N PHE A 54 -2.36 -3.59 -13.01
CA PHE A 54 -1.53 -4.69 -12.51
C PHE A 54 -2.10 -5.36 -11.25
N ASP A 55 -3.36 -5.09 -10.88
CA ASP A 55 -3.99 -5.63 -9.65
C ASP A 55 -3.11 -5.53 -8.39
N LEU A 56 -2.46 -4.37 -8.19
CA LEU A 56 -1.53 -4.17 -7.07
C LEU A 56 -2.21 -4.18 -5.71
N SER A 57 -3.53 -4.01 -5.66
CA SER A 57 -4.31 -4.22 -4.45
C SER A 57 -4.20 -5.65 -3.91
N ARG A 58 -4.01 -6.64 -4.79
CA ARG A 58 -3.83 -8.04 -4.39
C ARG A 58 -2.37 -8.45 -4.45
N LEU A 59 -1.66 -8.17 -5.54
CA LEU A 59 -0.27 -8.61 -5.73
C LEU A 59 0.71 -7.97 -4.74
N HIS A 60 0.52 -6.68 -4.44
CA HIS A 60 1.43 -5.96 -3.56
C HIS A 60 0.72 -4.82 -2.79
N PRO A 61 -0.23 -5.14 -1.89
CA PRO A 61 -1.07 -4.14 -1.22
C PRO A 61 -0.26 -3.10 -0.45
N VAL A 62 0.88 -3.49 0.15
CA VAL A 62 1.75 -2.58 0.92
C VAL A 62 2.31 -1.44 0.06
N ILE A 63 2.74 -1.69 -1.19
CA ILE A 63 3.26 -0.60 -2.03
C ILE A 63 2.15 0.35 -2.45
N MET A 64 0.93 -0.17 -2.71
CA MET A 64 -0.23 0.67 -3.01
C MET A 64 -0.67 1.50 -1.80
N LEU A 65 -0.63 0.94 -0.59
CA LEU A 65 -0.90 1.68 0.64
C LEU A 65 0.13 2.81 0.85
N ASN A 66 1.41 2.56 0.60
CA ASN A 66 2.45 3.59 0.67
C ASN A 66 2.20 4.72 -0.35
N PHE A 67 1.83 4.39 -1.58
CA PHE A 67 1.44 5.37 -2.59
C PHE A 67 0.26 6.24 -2.14
N LEU A 68 -0.80 5.60 -1.61
CA LEU A 68 -1.98 6.30 -1.10
C LEU A 68 -1.64 7.18 0.12
N ALA A 69 -0.76 6.75 1.02
CA ALA A 69 -0.30 7.54 2.16
C ALA A 69 0.48 8.79 1.73
N ALA A 70 1.33 8.69 0.70
CA ALA A 70 1.98 9.85 0.11
C ALA A 70 0.97 10.82 -0.51
N CYS A 71 -0.04 10.30 -1.22
CA CYS A 71 -1.13 11.11 -1.78
C CYS A 71 -1.91 11.85 -0.68
N LEU A 72 -2.27 11.16 0.40
CA LEU A 72 -2.95 11.74 1.56
C LEU A 72 -2.15 12.89 2.16
N THR A 73 -0.85 12.69 2.35
CA THR A 73 0.07 13.72 2.84
C THR A 73 0.05 14.95 1.95
N THR A 74 0.21 14.77 0.63
CA THR A 74 0.24 15.90 -0.31
C THR A 74 -1.10 16.62 -0.43
N PHE A 75 -2.22 15.89 -0.44
CA PHE A 75 -3.56 16.50 -0.48
C PHE A 75 -3.88 17.27 0.80
N ALA A 76 -3.44 16.78 1.97
CA ALA A 76 -3.58 17.50 3.23
C ALA A 76 -2.82 18.84 3.20
N VAL A 77 -1.57 18.82 2.73
CA VAL A 77 -0.75 20.04 2.57
C VAL A 77 -1.39 21.02 1.57
N GLN A 78 -2.01 20.53 0.51
CA GLN A 78 -2.74 21.35 -0.47
C GLN A 78 -4.08 21.87 0.04
N GLY A 79 -4.58 21.39 1.20
CA GLY A 79 -5.93 21.67 1.68
C GLY A 79 -7.04 21.09 0.78
N ASN A 80 -6.73 20.08 -0.04
CA ASN A 80 -7.69 19.48 -0.97
C ASN A 80 -8.52 18.39 -0.26
N SER A 81 -9.48 18.81 0.55
CA SER A 81 -10.32 17.91 1.36
C SER A 81 -11.05 16.86 0.52
N ALA A 82 -11.51 17.21 -0.69
CA ALA A 82 -12.24 16.29 -1.55
C ALA A 82 -11.37 15.10 -1.99
N ARG A 83 -10.15 15.38 -2.48
CA ARG A 83 -9.21 14.32 -2.86
C ARG A 83 -8.62 13.58 -1.67
N LEU A 84 -8.40 14.27 -0.56
CA LEU A 84 -8.04 13.65 0.70
C LEU A 84 -9.05 12.57 1.10
N LEU A 85 -10.35 12.89 1.07
CA LEU A 85 -11.42 11.96 1.41
C LEU A 85 -11.45 10.75 0.47
N CYS A 86 -11.34 10.99 -0.84
CA CYS A 86 -11.27 9.92 -1.85
C CYS A 86 -10.07 8.98 -1.65
N ALA A 87 -8.89 9.53 -1.31
CA ALA A 87 -7.69 8.75 -1.06
C ALA A 87 -7.79 7.98 0.26
N LEU A 88 -8.35 8.59 1.31
CA LEU A 88 -8.48 7.95 2.63
C LEU A 88 -9.47 6.80 2.57
N THR A 89 -10.58 6.98 1.86
CA THR A 89 -11.58 5.92 1.64
C THR A 89 -10.94 4.69 0.99
N ARG A 90 -10.12 4.91 -0.04
CA ARG A 90 -9.36 3.83 -0.72
C ARG A 90 -8.33 3.19 0.20
N TYR A 91 -7.60 4.00 0.96
CA TYR A 91 -6.59 3.54 1.91
C TYR A 91 -7.20 2.61 2.97
N VAL A 92 -8.26 3.06 3.64
CA VAL A 92 -8.96 2.26 4.67
C VAL A 92 -9.54 1.00 4.07
N SER A 93 -10.23 1.09 2.94
CA SER A 93 -10.84 -0.08 2.28
C SER A 93 -9.81 -1.12 1.83
N LEU A 94 -8.64 -0.68 1.36
CA LEU A 94 -7.55 -1.58 0.98
C LEU A 94 -6.95 -2.24 2.22
N LEU A 95 -6.72 -1.48 3.29
CA LEU A 95 -6.15 -2.00 4.53
C LEU A 95 -7.06 -3.02 5.21
N GLU A 96 -8.37 -2.81 5.18
CA GLU A 96 -9.37 -3.77 5.71
C GLU A 96 -9.43 -5.07 4.91
N LYS A 97 -9.24 -4.99 3.58
CA LYS A 97 -9.23 -6.16 2.69
C LYS A 97 -7.90 -6.90 2.65
N THR A 98 -6.82 -6.26 3.13
CA THR A 98 -5.51 -6.89 3.11
C THR A 98 -5.38 -7.82 4.30
N GLU A 99 -5.33 -9.11 3.99
CA GLU A 99 -5.14 -10.16 4.98
C GLU A 99 -3.65 -10.37 5.28
N ASP A 100 -3.38 -10.75 6.53
CA ASP A 100 -2.06 -11.12 6.98
C ASP A 100 -1.81 -12.62 6.70
N PRO A 101 -0.60 -13.04 6.28
CA PRO A 101 0.60 -12.23 6.05
C PRO A 101 0.62 -11.54 4.67
N TYR A 102 1.28 -10.37 4.59
CA TYR A 102 1.44 -9.56 3.39
C TYR A 102 2.35 -10.18 2.29
N LEU A 103 2.30 -11.48 2.02
CA LEU A 103 3.26 -12.15 1.13
C LEU A 103 3.13 -11.69 -0.34
N LEU A 104 4.28 -11.58 -1.02
CA LEU A 104 4.30 -11.41 -2.47
C LEU A 104 3.92 -12.73 -3.14
N HIS A 105 3.16 -12.65 -4.22
CA HIS A 105 2.74 -13.82 -4.99
C HIS A 105 2.49 -13.42 -6.45
N GLY A 106 2.44 -14.42 -7.34
CA GLY A 106 2.01 -14.27 -8.72
C GLY A 106 0.50 -14.24 -8.91
N ASP A 107 0.07 -14.30 -10.16
CA ASP A 107 -1.33 -14.49 -10.53
C ASP A 107 -1.48 -15.11 -11.92
N ALA A 108 -2.68 -15.06 -12.50
CA ALA A 108 -2.93 -15.61 -13.83
C ALA A 108 -2.13 -14.90 -14.96
N TYR A 109 -1.57 -13.71 -14.70
CA TYR A 109 -0.68 -12.99 -15.62
C TYR A 109 0.80 -13.18 -15.25
N PHE A 110 1.13 -13.17 -13.96
CA PHE A 110 2.46 -13.48 -13.43
C PHE A 110 2.50 -14.91 -12.88
N ASP A 111 2.41 -15.92 -13.76
CA ASP A 111 2.28 -17.34 -13.40
C ASP A 111 3.61 -18.12 -13.34
N GLN A 112 4.74 -17.44 -13.60
CA GLN A 112 6.09 -18.02 -13.63
C GLN A 112 7.08 -17.32 -12.69
N ILE A 113 6.60 -16.62 -11.65
CA ILE A 113 7.44 -15.78 -10.78
C ILE A 113 7.61 -16.32 -9.35
N GLU A 114 6.94 -17.41 -9.00
CA GLU A 114 6.93 -17.99 -7.65
C GLU A 114 8.35 -18.36 -7.21
N SER A 115 9.11 -19.05 -8.05
CA SER A 115 10.51 -19.40 -7.74
C SER A 115 11.40 -18.17 -7.62
N TRP A 116 11.16 -17.15 -8.43
CA TRP A 116 11.89 -15.88 -8.32
C TRP A 116 11.54 -15.15 -7.01
N ILE A 117 10.28 -15.17 -6.58
CA ILE A 117 9.85 -14.59 -5.30
C ILE A 117 10.52 -15.34 -4.12
N ASP A 118 10.58 -16.67 -4.19
CA ASP A 118 11.24 -17.49 -3.17
C ASP A 118 12.76 -17.22 -3.09
N GLU A 119 13.39 -16.94 -4.23
CA GLU A 119 14.82 -16.59 -4.35
C GLU A 119 15.14 -15.15 -3.93
N LEU A 120 14.15 -14.25 -3.88
CA LEU A 120 14.35 -12.95 -3.25
C LEU A 120 14.72 -13.22 -1.78
N GLU A 121 15.99 -13.11 -1.43
CA GLU A 121 16.47 -13.13 -0.03
C GLU A 121 15.82 -12.01 0.83
N LEU A 122 15.03 -11.14 0.20
CA LEU A 122 14.17 -10.08 0.75
C LEU A 122 12.67 -10.48 0.86
N GLY A 123 12.22 -11.57 0.21
CA GLY A 123 10.83 -12.06 0.21
C GLY A 123 10.42 -12.77 1.50
N ASN A 124 11.38 -13.36 2.22
CA ASN A 124 11.17 -13.94 3.55
C ASN A 124 11.47 -12.96 4.71
N GLN A 125 11.68 -11.68 4.39
CA GLN A 125 12.01 -10.60 5.34
C GLN A 125 10.97 -9.47 5.36
N MET A 126 9.74 -9.71 4.92
CA MET A 126 8.67 -8.90 5.50
C MET A 126 8.69 -9.12 7.01
N PRO A 127 8.64 -8.05 7.85
CA PRO A 127 8.88 -8.16 9.27
C PRO A 127 8.10 -9.34 9.85
N ARG A 128 8.79 -10.17 10.65
CA ARG A 128 8.32 -11.44 11.24
C ARG A 128 7.06 -11.33 12.14
N SER A 129 6.38 -10.19 12.13
CA SER A 129 5.02 -10.04 12.61
C SER A 129 4.26 -9.12 11.63
N SER A 130 3.36 -9.71 10.87
CA SER A 130 2.37 -9.00 10.03
C SER A 130 1.68 -7.85 10.79
N ASN A 131 1.45 -8.03 12.09
CA ASN A 131 0.92 -7.03 13.01
C ASN A 131 1.78 -5.74 13.06
N MET A 132 3.10 -5.83 12.92
CA MET A 132 3.98 -4.65 12.92
C MET A 132 3.82 -3.81 11.65
N VAL A 133 3.66 -4.45 10.49
CA VAL A 133 3.42 -3.76 9.21
C VAL A 133 2.07 -3.04 9.26
N LYS A 134 1.02 -3.72 9.73
CA LYS A 134 -0.32 -3.15 9.85
C LYS A 134 -0.37 -2.00 10.87
N LYS A 135 0.34 -2.13 12.01
CA LYS A 135 0.53 -1.04 12.98
C LYS A 135 1.27 0.15 12.37
N GLN A 136 2.33 -0.10 11.59
CA GLN A 136 3.06 0.97 10.90
C GLN A 136 2.13 1.70 9.91
N LEU A 137 1.38 0.96 9.10
CA LEU A 137 0.47 1.50 8.09
C LEU A 137 -0.65 2.34 8.73
N THR A 138 -1.35 1.80 9.74
CA THR A 138 -2.36 2.57 10.48
C THR A 138 -1.77 3.81 11.15
N GLY A 139 -0.56 3.70 11.72
CA GLY A 139 0.17 4.80 12.35
C GLY A 139 0.48 5.96 11.39
N LEU A 140 0.82 5.69 10.13
CA LEU A 140 1.09 6.73 9.12
C LEU A 140 -0.05 7.75 8.98
N ILE A 141 -1.29 7.32 9.24
CA ILE A 141 -2.48 8.14 9.10
C ILE A 141 -2.96 8.64 10.47
N LEU A 142 -3.04 7.76 11.46
CA LEU A 142 -3.55 8.10 12.80
C LEU A 142 -2.66 9.09 13.53
N GLU A 143 -1.35 9.01 13.35
CA GLU A 143 -0.36 9.84 14.06
C GLU A 143 0.04 11.09 13.28
N SER A 144 -0.40 11.23 12.02
CA SER A 144 0.00 12.34 11.16
C SER A 144 -0.57 13.68 11.64
N PRO A 145 0.29 14.68 11.98
CA PRO A 145 -0.17 16.02 12.34
C PRO A 145 -0.92 16.73 11.21
N LEU A 146 -0.58 16.41 9.95
CA LEU A 146 -1.19 17.00 8.76
C LEU A 146 -2.66 16.59 8.60
N LEU A 147 -3.05 15.45 9.18
CA LEU A 147 -4.41 14.93 9.10
C LEU A 147 -5.28 15.31 10.29
N GLN A 148 -4.69 15.85 11.36
CA GLN A 148 -5.43 16.28 12.56
C GLN A 148 -6.61 17.23 12.23
N PRO A 149 -6.47 18.27 11.36
CA PRO A 149 -7.57 19.18 11.06
C PRO A 149 -8.78 18.53 10.37
N PHE A 150 -8.62 17.31 9.84
CA PHE A 150 -9.66 16.59 9.12
C PHE A 150 -10.38 15.56 10.01
N LYS A 151 -9.82 15.16 11.16
CA LYS A 151 -10.40 14.11 12.01
C LYS A 151 -11.80 14.45 12.52
N ASP A 152 -12.03 15.73 12.85
CA ASP A 152 -13.29 16.22 13.40
C ASP A 152 -14.31 16.61 12.33
N GLN A 153 -13.94 16.53 11.04
CA GLN A 153 -14.88 16.77 9.96
C GLN A 153 -15.80 15.54 9.80
N GLN A 154 -17.11 15.79 9.77
CA GLN A 154 -18.14 14.74 9.74
C GLN A 154 -17.92 13.70 8.62
N SER A 155 -17.40 14.11 7.47
CA SER A 155 -17.12 13.21 6.34
C SER A 155 -15.94 12.26 6.55
N PHE A 156 -15.04 12.56 7.51
CA PHE A 156 -13.84 11.78 7.79
C PHE A 156 -13.95 10.92 9.05
N THR A 157 -14.83 11.29 9.98
CA THR A 157 -14.96 10.65 11.30
C THR A 157 -15.13 9.13 11.18
N GLU A 158 -16.00 8.65 10.28
CA GLU A 158 -16.23 7.22 10.06
C GLU A 158 -14.95 6.49 9.61
N LEU A 159 -14.19 7.09 8.69
CA LEU A 159 -12.96 6.50 8.16
C LEU A 159 -11.87 6.40 9.24
N PHE A 160 -11.74 7.41 10.09
CA PHE A 160 -10.81 7.35 11.23
C PHE A 160 -11.22 6.32 12.27
N GLN A 161 -12.52 6.16 12.54
CA GLN A 161 -13.02 5.11 13.45
C GLN A 161 -12.72 3.71 12.90
N ARG A 162 -12.99 3.48 11.61
CA ARG A 162 -12.64 2.23 10.93
C ARG A 162 -11.15 1.93 11.00
N LEU A 163 -10.31 2.94 10.75
CA LEU A 163 -8.86 2.80 10.84
C LEU A 163 -8.38 2.47 12.26
N GLN A 164 -8.99 3.09 13.29
CA GLN A 164 -8.72 2.75 14.69
C GLN A 164 -9.13 1.32 15.03
N ALA A 165 -10.26 0.85 14.52
CA ALA A 165 -10.68 -0.53 14.69
C ALA A 165 -9.65 -1.47 14.08
N VAL A 166 -9.17 -1.22 12.86
CA VAL A 166 -8.11 -2.01 12.22
C VAL A 166 -6.83 -2.03 13.08
N ALA A 167 -6.43 -0.89 13.67
CA ALA A 167 -5.27 -0.81 14.55
C ALA A 167 -5.46 -1.59 15.86
N ALA A 168 -6.65 -1.54 16.48
CA ALA A 168 -6.93 -2.21 17.75
C ALA A 168 -6.86 -3.75 17.64
N HIS A 169 -7.38 -4.33 16.56
CA HIS A 169 -7.32 -5.78 16.33
C HIS A 169 -5.86 -6.29 16.27
N THR A 170 -4.94 -5.48 15.76
CA THR A 170 -3.52 -5.89 15.69
C THR A 170 -2.80 -5.90 17.03
N ALA A 171 -3.32 -5.17 18.04
CA ALA A 171 -2.73 -5.12 19.38
C ALA A 171 -3.10 -6.35 20.22
N ASP A 172 -4.33 -6.86 20.07
CA ASP A 172 -4.86 -8.00 20.82
C ASP A 172 -4.19 -9.33 20.40
N ASP A 173 -3.96 -9.50 19.09
CA ASP A 173 -3.27 -10.68 18.52
C ASP A 173 -1.80 -10.81 18.96
N THR A 174 -1.17 -9.71 19.40
CA THR A 174 0.20 -9.73 19.95
C THR A 174 0.26 -10.28 21.37
N HIS A 175 -0.79 -10.10 22.19
CA HIS A 175 -0.81 -10.61 23.57
C HIS A 175 -1.19 -12.09 23.63
N GLY A 176 -1.98 -12.60 22.69
CA GLY A 176 -2.35 -14.03 22.63
C GLY A 176 -1.22 -14.99 22.24
N LYS A 177 -0.06 -14.50 21.75
CA LYS A 177 1.08 -15.34 21.33
C LYS A 177 2.28 -15.32 22.28
N GLU A 178 2.30 -14.45 23.30
CA GLU A 178 3.40 -14.38 24.28
C GLU A 178 3.19 -15.26 25.53
N GLU A 179 2.00 -15.82 25.76
CA GLU A 179 1.70 -16.65 26.95
C GLU A 179 1.91 -18.17 26.75
N THR A 180 2.56 -18.62 25.66
CA THR A 180 2.81 -20.07 25.45
C THR A 180 4.26 -20.39 25.09
N ARG A 181 5.22 -19.79 25.81
CA ARG A 181 6.62 -20.21 25.73
C ARG A 181 7.27 -20.37 27.09
#